data_AF-A0A8X6UM98-F1
#
_entry.id   AF-A0A8X6UM98-F1
#
_cell.length_a   1.000
_cell.length_b   1.000
_cell.length_c   1.000
_cell.angle_alpha   90.00
_cell.angle_beta   90.00
_cell.angle_gamma   90.00
#
_symmetry.space_group_name_H-M   'P 1'
#
loop_
_entity.id
_entity.type
_entity.pdbx_description
1 polymer ?
#
loop_
_entity_poly.entity_id
_entity_poly.type
_entity_poly.pdbx_seq_one_letter_code
_entity_poly.pdbx_strand_id
1 'polypeptide(L)'
;MRNGCFPYDYVSDVEKLNDTCLPPKEKFYNRPNDEDITDDDYQHENRVWNAFNIKSLGDYSDLYVKTEVLLSDIFENFRSVCMKVYNLDPVWYYTAPGL
;
A
#
# COMPACT_ATOMS: atom_id res chain seq x y z
N MET A 1 2.71 3.97 9.27
CA MET A 1 2.51 3.91 7.80
C MET A 1 1.21 3.16 7.59
N ARG A 2 0.20 3.78 6.96
CA ARG A 2 -1.01 3.05 6.55
C ARG A 2 -0.64 2.37 5.24
N ASN A 3 -0.66 1.05 5.21
CA ASN A 3 -0.58 0.32 3.95
C ASN A 3 -1.88 0.63 3.21
N GLY A 4 -1.81 1.18 2.01
CA GLY A 4 -3.01 1.33 1.19
C GLY A 4 -3.64 -0.04 0.95
N CYS A 5 -4.94 -0.11 0.75
CA CYS A 5 -5.62 -1.37 0.50
C CYS A 5 -5.89 -1.48 -1.00
N PHE A 6 -5.24 -2.41 -1.70
CA PHE A 6 -5.49 -2.63 -3.12
C PHE A 6 -6.44 -3.83 -3.33
N PRO A 7 -7.53 -3.70 -4.10
CA PRO A 7 -8.53 -4.75 -4.25
C PRO A 7 -8.10 -5.79 -5.30
N TYR A 8 -7.11 -6.63 -4.94
CA TYR A 8 -6.56 -7.66 -5.84
C TYR A 8 -7.60 -8.67 -6.33
N ASP A 9 -8.64 -8.98 -5.53
CA ASP A 9 -9.77 -9.83 -5.96
C ASP A 9 -10.62 -9.20 -7.05
N TYR A 10 -10.73 -7.87 -7.03
CA TYR A 10 -11.52 -7.16 -8.01
C TYR A 10 -10.82 -7.15 -9.34
N VAL A 11 -9.51 -6.89 -9.35
CA VAL A 11 -8.66 -6.79 -10.55
C VAL A 11 -8.24 -8.18 -11.05
N SER A 12 -9.23 -9.01 -11.37
CA SER A 12 -9.01 -10.33 -11.97
C SER A 12 -8.71 -10.26 -13.47
N ASP A 13 -9.15 -9.20 -14.14
CA ASP A 13 -9.14 -9.08 -15.59
C ASP A 13 -8.60 -7.73 -16.05
N VAL A 14 -7.90 -7.73 -17.19
CA VAL A 14 -7.34 -6.52 -17.81
C VAL A 14 -8.46 -5.53 -18.19
N GLU A 15 -9.67 -6.02 -18.45
CA GLU A 15 -10.83 -5.17 -18.72
C GLU A 15 -11.23 -4.33 -17.51
N LYS A 16 -11.09 -4.87 -16.30
CA LYS A 16 -11.37 -4.13 -15.05
C LYS A 16 -10.31 -3.08 -14.73
N LEU A 17 -9.12 -3.18 -15.32
CA LEU A 17 -8.15 -2.08 -15.27
C LEU A 17 -8.66 -0.84 -15.99
N ASN A 18 -9.56 -0.99 -16.97
CA ASN A 18 -10.20 0.13 -17.67
C ASN A 18 -11.40 0.70 -16.91
N ASP A 19 -11.81 0.10 -15.79
CA ASP A 19 -12.90 0.66 -15.00
C ASP A 19 -12.50 2.04 -14.48
N THR A 20 -13.37 3.01 -14.75
CA THR A 20 -13.14 4.42 -14.41
C THR A 20 -13.69 4.78 -13.03
N CYS A 21 -14.11 3.78 -12.25
CA CYS A 21 -14.66 3.96 -10.92
C CYS A 21 -13.83 3.21 -9.88
N LEU A 22 -13.74 3.80 -8.68
CA LEU A 22 -13.20 3.10 -7.53
C LEU A 22 -14.13 1.93 -7.18
N PRO A 23 -13.61 0.73 -6.92
CA PRO A 23 -14.44 -0.42 -6.56
C PRO A 23 -15.21 -0.15 -5.26
N PRO A 24 -16.35 -0.81 -5.03
CA PRO A 24 -17.05 -0.69 -3.76
C PRO A 24 -16.20 -1.25 -2.61
N LYS A 25 -16.36 -0.71 -1.39
CA LYS A 25 -15.61 -1.11 -0.18
C LYS A 25 -15.54 -2.62 0.05
N GLU A 26 -16.60 -3.35 -0.31
CA GLU A 26 -16.73 -4.80 -0.18
C GLU A 26 -15.70 -5.58 -1.01
N LYS A 27 -15.13 -4.93 -2.04
CA LYS A 27 -14.10 -5.50 -2.91
C LYS A 27 -12.68 -5.20 -2.43
N PHE A 28 -12.53 -4.34 -1.42
CA PHE A 28 -11.28 -4.05 -0.73
C PHE A 28 -11.01 -5.01 0.45
N TYR A 29 -11.67 -6.19 0.44
CA TYR A 29 -11.51 -7.19 1.48
C TYR A 29 -10.05 -7.61 1.62
N ASN A 30 -9.49 -7.41 2.81
CA ASN A 30 -8.10 -7.74 3.09
C ASN A 30 -8.02 -9.23 3.46
N ARG A 31 -7.92 -10.11 2.45
CA ARG A 31 -7.83 -11.56 2.63
C ARG A 31 -6.81 -12.01 3.70
N PRO A 32 -5.58 -11.45 3.80
CA PRO A 32 -4.65 -11.87 4.85
C PRO A 32 -5.05 -11.44 6.27
N ASN A 33 -5.88 -10.40 6.44
CA ASN A 33 -6.37 -9.96 7.75
C ASN A 33 -7.82 -10.41 8.05
N ASP A 34 -8.51 -11.01 7.09
CA ASP A 34 -9.93 -11.41 7.16
C ASP A 34 -10.85 -10.29 7.66
N GLU A 35 -10.51 -9.04 7.31
CA GLU A 35 -11.20 -7.83 7.74
C GLU A 35 -11.59 -6.96 6.54
N ASP A 36 -12.78 -6.37 6.65
CA ASP A 36 -13.22 -5.32 5.74
C ASP A 36 -12.36 -4.07 5.90
N ILE A 37 -12.21 -3.32 4.80
CA ILE A 37 -11.61 -1.99 4.86
C ILE A 37 -12.44 -1.09 5.79
N THR A 38 -11.77 -0.36 6.69
CA THR A 38 -12.47 0.61 7.54
C THR A 38 -13.01 1.78 6.70
N ASP A 39 -14.08 2.43 7.18
CA ASP A 39 -14.64 3.59 6.45
C ASP A 39 -13.58 4.71 6.28
N ASP A 40 -12.72 4.92 7.28
CA ASP A 40 -11.60 5.86 7.21
C ASP A 40 -10.58 5.50 6.11
N ASP A 41 -10.24 4.22 5.96
CA ASP A 41 -9.34 3.77 4.90
C ASP A 41 -10.02 3.92 3.52
N TYR A 42 -11.29 3.58 3.39
CA TYR A 42 -12.03 3.77 2.14
C TYR A 42 -12.17 5.25 1.76
N GLN A 43 -12.37 6.14 2.74
CA GLN A 43 -12.33 7.58 2.52
C GLN A 43 -10.94 8.07 2.11
N HIS A 44 -9.88 7.48 2.67
CA HIS A 44 -8.52 7.76 2.24
C HIS A 44 -8.31 7.38 0.76
N GLU A 45 -8.73 6.19 0.34
CA GLU A 45 -8.61 5.77 -1.05
C GLU A 45 -9.44 6.66 -1.99
N ASN A 46 -10.62 7.12 -1.56
CA ASN A 46 -11.38 8.13 -2.30
C ASN A 46 -10.62 9.46 -2.42
N ARG A 47 -9.93 9.91 -1.36
CA ARG A 47 -9.11 11.13 -1.43
C ARG A 47 -7.92 10.94 -2.36
N VAL A 48 -7.24 9.79 -2.31
CA VAL A 48 -6.13 9.45 -3.22
C VAL A 48 -6.62 9.44 -4.67
N TRP A 49 -7.74 8.76 -4.94
CA TRP A 49 -8.35 8.70 -6.26
C TRP A 49 -8.62 10.09 -6.84
N ASN A 50 -9.22 10.98 -6.04
CA ASN A 50 -9.50 12.36 -6.44
C ASN A 50 -8.23 13.22 -6.53
N ALA A 51 -7.28 13.08 -5.60
CA ALA A 51 -6.06 13.89 -5.53
C ALA A 51 -5.12 13.60 -6.70
N PHE A 52 -5.00 12.34 -7.11
CA PHE A 52 -4.19 11.92 -8.24
C PHE A 52 -4.97 11.94 -9.57
N ASN A 53 -6.23 12.40 -9.54
CA ASN A 53 -7.13 12.49 -10.70
C ASN A 53 -7.13 11.21 -11.53
N ILE A 54 -7.26 10.09 -10.82
CA ILE A 54 -7.18 8.75 -11.38
C ILE A 54 -8.39 8.52 -12.28
N LYS A 55 -8.11 8.11 -13.52
CA LYS A 55 -9.14 7.91 -14.55
C LYS A 55 -9.46 6.44 -14.78
N SER A 56 -8.55 5.56 -14.43
CA SER A 56 -8.68 4.13 -14.62
C SER A 56 -8.12 3.39 -13.41
N LEU A 57 -8.67 2.21 -13.14
CA LEU A 57 -8.16 1.32 -12.11
C LEU A 57 -6.70 0.87 -12.40
N GLY A 58 -6.32 0.85 -13.68
CA GLY A 58 -4.94 0.67 -14.14
C GLY A 58 -4.00 1.74 -13.59
N ASP A 59 -4.36 3.02 -13.74
CA ASP A 59 -3.57 4.13 -13.18
C ASP A 59 -3.46 4.05 -11.65
N TYR A 60 -4.53 3.57 -10.98
CA TYR A 60 -4.50 3.32 -9.54
C TYR A 60 -3.53 2.20 -9.15
N SER A 61 -3.54 1.10 -9.89
CA SER A 61 -2.58 0.00 -9.69
C SER A 61 -1.15 0.47 -9.90
N ASP A 62 -0.91 1.24 -10.96
CA ASP A 62 0.40 1.80 -11.30
C ASP A 62 0.94 2.73 -10.19
N LEU A 63 0.05 3.55 -9.61
CA LEU A 63 0.36 4.42 -8.49
C LEU A 63 0.69 3.62 -7.22
N TYR A 64 -0.10 2.59 -6.94
CA TYR A 64 0.12 1.72 -5.80
C TYR A 64 1.48 1.02 -5.89
N VAL A 65 1.77 0.39 -7.04
CA VAL A 65 3.05 -0.28 -7.31
C VAL A 65 4.22 0.72 -7.24
N LYS A 66 4.10 1.90 -7.83
CA LYS A 66 5.14 2.95 -7.72
C LYS A 66 5.41 3.34 -6.28
N THR A 67 4.35 3.44 -5.47
CA THR A 67 4.48 3.79 -4.04
C THR A 67 5.20 2.68 -3.29
N GLU A 68 4.89 1.41 -3.54
CA GLU A 68 5.59 0.28 -2.90
C GLU A 68 7.07 0.19 -3.32
N VAL A 69 7.38 0.42 -4.60
CA VAL A 69 8.77 0.44 -5.08
C VAL A 69 9.56 1.57 -4.41
N LEU A 70 8.99 2.78 -4.35
CA LEU A 70 9.62 3.91 -3.65
C LEU A 70 9.80 3.64 -2.16
N LEU A 71 8.80 3.03 -1.52
CA LEU A 71 8.86 2.69 -0.11
C LEU A 71 9.95 1.63 0.13
N SER A 72 10.04 0.61 -0.73
CA SER A 72 11.07 -0.42 -0.68
C SER A 72 12.47 0.15 -0.84
N ASP A 73 12.67 1.07 -1.79
CA ASP A 73 13.96 1.75 -2.03
C ASP A 73 14.36 2.64 -0.85
N ILE A 74 13.40 3.39 -0.28
CA ILE A 74 13.61 4.16 0.96
C ILE A 74 14.00 3.23 2.12
N PHE A 75 13.34 2.08 2.26
CA PHE A 75 13.66 1.08 3.30
C PHE A 75 15.04 0.46 3.09
N GLU A 76 15.43 0.14 1.86
CA GLU A 76 16.76 -0.39 1.53
C GLU A 76 17.84 0.65 1.83
N ASN A 77 17.63 1.89 1.40
CA ASN A 77 18.54 2.98 1.68
C ASN A 77 18.65 3.25 3.18
N PHE A 78 17.52 3.25 3.91
CA PHE A 78 17.52 3.36 5.37
C PHE A 78 18.29 2.21 6.03
N ARG A 79 18.12 0.97 5.57
CA ARG A 79 18.87 -0.19 6.06
C ARG A 79 20.36 -0.07 5.77
N SER A 80 20.73 0.35 4.56
CA SER A 80 22.12 0.57 4.13
C SER A 80 22.80 1.66 4.96
N VAL A 81 22.10 2.78 5.22
CA VAL A 81 22.57 3.86 6.08
C VAL A 81 22.70 3.40 7.53
N CYS A 82 21.72 2.68 8.08
CA CYS A 82 21.81 2.11 9.42
C CYS A 82 23.00 1.15 9.57
N MET A 83 23.21 0.27 8.58
CA MET A 83 24.36 -0.65 8.56
C MET A 83 25.70 0.10 8.48
N LYS A 84 25.81 1.17 7.68
CA LYS A 84 27.04 1.95 7.53
C LYS A 84 27.37 2.84 8.74
N VAL A 85 26.37 3.43 9.37
CA VAL A 85 26.57 4.41 10.46
C VAL A 85 26.66 3.71 11.82
N TYR A 86 25.88 2.64 12.03
CA TYR A 86 25.78 1.99 13.34
C TYR A 86 26.41 0.60 13.39
N ASN A 87 26.81 0.01 12.26
CA ASN A 87 27.35 -1.37 12.18
C ASN A 87 26.48 -2.42 12.92
N LEU A 88 25.18 -2.11 13.00
CA LEU A 88 24.15 -2.85 13.71
C LEU A 88 23.04 -3.15 12.71
N ASP A 89 22.71 -4.44 12.55
CA ASP A 89 21.61 -4.86 11.70
C ASP A 89 20.27 -4.56 12.42
N PRO A 90 19.43 -3.65 11.91
CA PRO A 90 18.17 -3.29 12.56
C PRO A 90 17.20 -4.46 12.72
N VAL A 91 17.41 -5.56 11.97
CA VAL A 91 16.61 -6.79 12.05
C VAL A 91 16.72 -7.47 13.42
N TRP A 92 17.79 -7.22 14.18
CA TRP A 92 18.03 -7.86 15.49
C TRP A 92 17.43 -7.11 16.69
N TYR A 93 16.79 -5.95 16.49
CA TYR A 93 16.26 -5.13 17.58
C TYR A 93 14.72 -5.20 17.74
N TYR A 94 14.07 -6.25 17.24
CA TYR A 94 12.64 -6.49 17.52
C TYR A 94 12.39 -7.01 18.96
N THR A 95 13.43 -7.26 19.76
CA THR A 95 13.32 -7.64 21.17
C THR A 95 14.04 -6.64 22.07
N ALA A 96 13.52 -5.41 22.12
CA ALA A 96 13.61 -4.61 23.33
C ALA A 96 12.18 -4.46 23.87
N PRO A 97 11.83 -5.09 25.01
CA PRO A 97 10.59 -4.77 25.69
C PRO A 97 10.72 -3.32 26.16
N GLY A 98 10.01 -2.41 25.50
CA GLY A 98 9.81 -1.07 26.01
C GLY A 98 9.03 -1.17 27.32
N LEU A 99 9.59 -0.56 28.36
CA LEU A 99 9.16 -0.49 29.76
C LEU A 99 7.65 -0.32 29.97
#